data_AF-B8MN25-F1
#
_entry.id   AF-B8MN25-F1
#
_cell.length_a   1.000
_cell.length_b   1.000
_cell.length_c   1.000
_cell.angle_alpha   90.00
_cell.angle_beta   90.00
_cell.angle_gamma   90.00
#
_symmetry.space_group_name_H-M   'P 1'
#
loop_
_entity.id
_entity.type
_entity.pdbx_description
1 polymer ?
#
loop_
_entity_poly.entity_id
_entity_poly.type
_entity_poly.pdbx_seq_one_letter_code
_entity_poly.pdbx_strand_id
1 'polypeptide(L)'
;MVTTAAQIAVIDKERHIYAFEPFVDLIYDEVARVSPKKKFILWQTPAEGYVSVFPNPRQMTAAHTGIALLHKQFTQPDAVHQFMATSLACVNNTLQWDSFYKTSVLASTPTIKVISLEFLCRDVIMDAQVTSFFGPRLLELEPNLRSLLKKWDLESWRVSYKLPSALSRRATCLRDYLIDILTQYYTLPVEQRAGSVAFVNEVYDDYKHAGLSDRDIAGIVFTILWGLNTNVTVVSYWMIAHLTNNPTVVNQIREEITPVMQKIDANPTIDGPALAELTKNPLLNECLIFNSTFNETIRFTATGSSFRKTTRDTTLEGRRIPKDTTVAIPQRVQMMDEEAFGPDSYTFDCYRFFRNKSLVRKVEFRGFGGGTTLCSGRTVGRHQVLAFLAILLWRYDLEVVRPDQEALGVRGKAFPRLDEAKPSLGPGRTMDGDDQILKMTRRKM
;
A
#
# COMPACT_ATOMS: atom_id res chain seq x y z
N MET A 1 -12.84 21.79 -5.96
CA MET A 1 -11.51 21.26 -5.60
C MET A 1 -11.14 21.87 -4.27
N VAL A 2 -10.59 21.06 -3.36
CA VAL A 2 -10.11 21.51 -2.05
C VAL A 2 -8.61 21.67 -2.14
N THR A 3 -8.13 22.88 -1.93
CA THR A 3 -6.73 23.23 -2.19
C THR A 3 -6.02 23.83 -0.99
N THR A 4 -6.73 24.21 0.08
CA THR A 4 -6.14 24.81 1.28
C THR A 4 -6.29 23.92 2.51
N ALA A 5 -5.35 24.03 3.46
CA ALA A 5 -5.44 23.34 4.74
C ALA A 5 -6.70 23.71 5.54
N ALA A 6 -7.15 24.97 5.46
CA ALA A 6 -8.37 25.44 6.12
C ALA A 6 -9.61 24.72 5.60
N GLN A 7 -9.76 24.59 4.27
CA GLN A 7 -10.85 23.83 3.66
C GLN A 7 -10.82 22.36 4.08
N ILE A 8 -9.63 21.73 4.09
CA ILE A 8 -9.46 20.34 4.53
C ILE A 8 -9.91 20.17 5.98
N ALA A 9 -9.49 21.07 6.87
CA ALA A 9 -9.84 21.01 8.29
C ALA A 9 -11.36 21.09 8.51
N VAL A 10 -12.06 21.96 7.76
CA VAL A 10 -13.53 22.03 7.78
C VAL A 10 -14.15 20.72 7.32
N ILE A 11 -13.69 20.19 6.17
CA ILE A 11 -14.23 18.96 5.59
C ILE A 11 -14.03 17.75 6.50
N ASP A 12 -12.83 17.60 7.08
CA ASP A 12 -12.52 16.50 7.99
C ASP A 12 -13.34 16.61 9.30
N LYS A 13 -13.62 17.84 9.78
CA LYS A 13 -14.45 18.08 10.97
C LYS A 13 -15.94 17.83 10.70
N GLU A 14 -16.45 18.24 9.55
CA GLU A 14 -17.87 18.18 9.18
C GLU A 14 -18.23 16.91 8.40
N ARG A 15 -17.75 15.75 8.87
CA ARG A 15 -17.95 14.44 8.20
C ARG A 15 -19.41 14.04 7.92
N HIS A 16 -20.36 14.58 8.67
CA HIS A 16 -21.80 14.34 8.46
C HIS A 16 -22.36 15.14 7.27
N ILE A 17 -21.70 16.22 6.88
CA ILE A 17 -21.98 17.02 5.69
C ILE A 17 -21.17 16.47 4.52
N TYR A 18 -19.86 16.25 4.73
CA TYR A 18 -18.95 15.72 3.73
C TYR A 18 -18.76 14.22 3.95
N ALA A 19 -19.68 13.42 3.42
CA ALA A 19 -19.71 11.97 3.62
C ALA A 19 -18.67 11.25 2.77
N PHE A 20 -18.09 10.18 3.29
CA PHE A 20 -17.13 9.32 2.58
C PHE A 20 -17.79 8.06 2.00
N GLU A 21 -18.89 7.62 2.61
CA GLU A 21 -19.67 6.44 2.28
C GLU A 21 -20.06 6.39 0.79
N PRO A 22 -20.45 7.50 0.13
CA PRO A 22 -20.72 7.47 -1.31
C PRO A 22 -19.51 7.12 -2.19
N PHE A 23 -18.28 7.40 -1.73
CA PHE A 23 -17.07 6.94 -2.40
C PHE A 23 -16.84 5.44 -2.16
N VAL A 24 -17.11 4.94 -0.96
CA VAL A 24 -17.06 3.50 -0.68
C VAL A 24 -18.08 2.75 -1.56
N ASP A 25 -19.29 3.30 -1.74
CA ASP A 25 -20.29 2.78 -2.66
C ASP A 25 -19.81 2.70 -4.11
N LEU A 26 -19.10 3.74 -4.58
CA LEU A 26 -18.48 3.72 -5.91
C LEU A 26 -17.47 2.57 -6.04
N ILE A 27 -16.66 2.32 -5.00
CA ILE A 27 -15.73 1.20 -4.97
C ILE A 27 -16.49 -0.13 -4.96
N TYR A 28 -17.60 -0.24 -4.23
CA TYR A 28 -18.44 -1.44 -4.24
C TYR A 28 -19.06 -1.72 -5.62
N ASP A 29 -19.52 -0.68 -6.31
CA ASP A 29 -20.14 -0.79 -7.63
C ASP A 29 -19.14 -1.11 -8.74
N GLU A 30 -18.00 -0.42 -8.76
CA GLU A 30 -17.08 -0.44 -9.90
C GLU A 30 -15.92 -1.41 -9.69
N VAL A 31 -15.38 -1.51 -8.48
CA VAL A 31 -14.19 -2.34 -8.19
C VAL A 31 -14.55 -3.69 -7.58
N ALA A 32 -15.39 -3.72 -6.56
CA ALA A 32 -15.79 -4.98 -5.93
C ALA A 32 -16.89 -5.72 -6.72
N ARG A 33 -17.66 -5.00 -7.55
CA ARG A 33 -18.80 -5.54 -8.30
C ARG A 33 -19.82 -6.25 -7.41
N VAL A 34 -20.09 -5.67 -6.24
CA VAL A 34 -21.15 -6.16 -5.34
C VAL A 34 -22.49 -6.12 -6.07
N SER A 35 -23.23 -7.21 -6.00
CA SER A 35 -24.50 -7.35 -6.70
C SER A 35 -25.50 -6.26 -6.26
N PRO A 36 -26.16 -5.54 -7.20
CA PRO A 36 -27.06 -4.44 -6.84
C PRO A 36 -28.20 -4.86 -5.92
N LYS A 37 -28.65 -6.13 -6.05
CA LYS A 37 -29.71 -6.71 -5.22
C LYS A 37 -29.29 -7.00 -3.78
N LYS A 38 -27.98 -7.03 -3.47
CA LYS A 38 -27.46 -7.32 -2.13
C LYS A 38 -26.69 -6.16 -1.53
N LYS A 39 -26.28 -5.18 -2.34
CA LYS A 39 -25.50 -4.02 -1.89
C LYS A 39 -26.16 -3.26 -0.73
N PHE A 40 -27.50 -3.17 -0.70
CA PHE A 40 -28.20 -2.47 0.38
C PHE A 40 -27.88 -3.05 1.77
N ILE A 41 -27.57 -4.35 1.86
CA ILE A 41 -27.21 -5.03 3.13
C ILE A 41 -25.96 -4.39 3.76
N LEU A 42 -25.02 -3.91 2.94
CA LEU A 42 -23.78 -3.28 3.42
C LEU A 42 -24.04 -2.01 4.26
N TRP A 43 -25.18 -1.37 4.04
CA TRP A 43 -25.55 -0.12 4.68
C TRP A 43 -26.71 -0.25 5.67
N GLN A 44 -27.19 -1.46 5.92
CA GLN A 44 -28.17 -1.72 6.98
C GLN A 44 -27.49 -1.83 8.33
N THR A 45 -28.06 -1.18 9.34
CA THR A 45 -27.78 -1.40 10.76
C THR A 45 -28.50 -2.66 11.27
N PRO A 46 -28.16 -3.19 12.47
CA PRO A 46 -28.90 -4.33 13.02
C PRO A 46 -30.39 -4.04 13.26
N ALA A 47 -30.75 -2.81 13.59
CA ALA A 47 -32.14 -2.36 13.66
C ALA A 47 -32.87 -2.40 12.31
N GLU A 48 -32.14 -2.32 11.20
CA GLU A 48 -32.66 -2.36 9.82
C GLU A 48 -32.55 -3.75 9.18
N GLY A 49 -32.16 -4.77 9.96
CA GLY A 49 -32.15 -6.17 9.53
C GLY A 49 -30.77 -6.75 9.22
N TYR A 50 -29.67 -6.02 9.43
CA TYR A 50 -28.34 -6.60 9.33
C TYR A 50 -28.03 -7.50 10.54
N VAL A 51 -27.96 -8.81 10.29
CA VAL A 51 -27.59 -9.77 11.34
C VAL A 51 -26.07 -9.99 11.28
N SER A 52 -25.39 -9.56 12.34
CA SER A 52 -23.94 -9.70 12.52
C SER A 52 -23.64 -10.93 13.39
N VAL A 53 -22.59 -11.67 13.06
CA VAL A 53 -22.09 -12.77 13.94
C VAL A 53 -21.24 -12.22 15.09
N PHE A 54 -20.82 -10.96 15.01
CA PHE A 54 -20.06 -10.27 16.04
C PHE A 54 -20.93 -9.37 16.94
N PRO A 55 -20.52 -9.13 18.19
CA PRO A 55 -21.14 -8.11 19.03
C PRO A 55 -21.08 -6.73 18.35
N ASN A 56 -22.24 -6.13 18.10
CA ASN A 56 -22.36 -4.82 17.46
C ASN A 56 -23.15 -3.82 18.33
N PRO A 57 -22.62 -3.45 19.52
CA PRO A 57 -23.32 -2.56 20.45
C PRO A 57 -23.51 -1.15 19.91
N ARG A 58 -22.73 -0.78 18.88
CA ARG A 58 -22.80 0.52 18.21
C ARG A 58 -23.79 0.57 17.05
N GLN A 59 -24.50 -0.53 16.78
CA GLN A 59 -25.45 -0.64 15.68
C GLN A 59 -24.83 -0.24 14.32
N MET A 60 -23.56 -0.59 14.11
CA MET A 60 -22.82 -0.30 12.88
C MET A 60 -23.43 -1.03 11.68
N THR A 61 -23.36 -0.44 10.49
CA THR A 61 -23.73 -1.17 9.26
C THR A 61 -22.71 -2.26 8.94
N ALA A 62 -23.04 -3.21 8.08
CA ALA A 62 -22.09 -4.27 7.71
C ALA A 62 -20.78 -3.71 7.11
N ALA A 63 -20.84 -2.69 6.25
CA ALA A 63 -19.66 -2.00 5.73
C ALA A 63 -18.79 -1.42 6.85
N HIS A 64 -19.41 -0.81 7.86
CA HIS A 64 -18.70 -0.26 9.02
C HIS A 64 -18.13 -1.36 9.93
N THR A 65 -18.84 -2.49 10.08
CA THR A 65 -18.31 -3.69 10.75
C THR A 65 -17.05 -4.19 10.04
N GLY A 66 -17.07 -4.34 8.72
CA GLY A 66 -15.90 -4.75 7.93
C GLY A 66 -14.70 -3.80 8.13
N ILE A 67 -14.92 -2.49 8.11
CA ILE A 67 -13.87 -1.50 8.41
C ILE A 67 -13.33 -1.67 9.83
N ALA A 68 -14.22 -1.91 10.82
CA ALA A 68 -13.82 -2.12 12.20
C ALA A 68 -13.00 -3.40 12.40
N LEU A 69 -13.36 -4.50 11.72
CA LEU A 69 -12.61 -5.76 11.71
C LEU A 69 -11.22 -5.56 11.08
N LEU A 70 -11.14 -4.83 9.96
CA LEU A 70 -9.85 -4.51 9.33
C LEU A 70 -8.97 -3.64 10.22
N HIS A 71 -9.58 -2.65 10.89
CA HIS A 71 -8.86 -1.82 11.85
C HIS A 71 -8.36 -2.65 13.03
N LYS A 72 -9.19 -3.53 13.61
CA LYS A 72 -8.82 -4.49 14.65
C LYS A 72 -7.59 -5.31 14.23
N GLN A 73 -7.58 -5.87 13.02
CA GLN A 73 -6.45 -6.64 12.48
C GLN A 73 -5.12 -5.87 12.50
N PHE A 74 -5.14 -4.56 12.23
CA PHE A 74 -3.93 -3.74 12.16
C PHE A 74 -3.62 -2.92 13.41
N THR A 75 -4.44 -3.02 14.46
CA THR A 75 -4.19 -2.33 15.74
C THR A 75 -4.03 -3.26 16.93
N GLN A 76 -4.55 -4.48 16.86
CA GLN A 76 -4.37 -5.46 17.94
C GLN A 76 -2.91 -5.95 17.96
N PRO A 77 -2.18 -5.85 19.09
CA PRO A 77 -0.76 -6.17 19.15
C PRO A 77 -0.41 -7.56 18.62
N ASP A 78 -1.13 -8.60 19.04
CA ASP A 78 -0.87 -9.99 18.65
C ASP A 78 -1.13 -10.22 17.15
N ALA A 79 -2.22 -9.67 16.63
CA ALA A 79 -2.59 -9.78 15.22
C ALA A 79 -1.58 -9.08 14.30
N VAL A 80 -1.10 -7.90 14.73
CA VAL A 80 -0.04 -7.16 14.04
C VAL A 80 1.27 -7.91 14.11
N HIS A 81 1.64 -8.43 15.28
CA HIS A 81 2.88 -9.17 15.47
C HIS A 81 2.90 -10.45 14.62
N GLN A 82 1.83 -11.23 14.60
CA GLN A 82 1.71 -12.42 13.76
C GLN A 82 1.85 -12.08 12.27
N PHE A 83 1.12 -11.04 11.82
CA PHE A 83 1.22 -10.57 10.44
C PHE A 83 2.66 -10.14 10.08
N MET A 84 3.30 -9.35 10.94
CA MET A 84 4.68 -8.88 10.70
C MET A 84 5.68 -10.02 10.76
N ALA A 85 5.50 -11.00 11.64
CA ALA A 85 6.36 -12.16 11.76
C ALA A 85 6.40 -12.95 10.43
N THR A 86 5.24 -13.30 9.88
CA THR A 86 5.17 -13.99 8.58
C THR A 86 5.72 -13.11 7.46
N SER A 87 5.34 -11.83 7.42
CA SER A 87 5.80 -10.93 6.37
C SER A 87 7.32 -10.77 6.37
N LEU A 88 7.95 -10.55 7.53
CA LEU A 88 9.39 -10.31 7.59
C LEU A 88 10.18 -11.59 7.40
N ALA A 89 9.66 -12.76 7.80
CA ALA A 89 10.24 -14.05 7.42
C ALA A 89 10.29 -14.21 5.90
N CYS A 90 9.18 -13.93 5.20
CA CYS A 90 9.13 -13.96 3.74
C CYS A 90 10.16 -12.99 3.12
N VAL A 91 10.17 -11.72 3.55
CA VAL A 91 11.14 -10.71 3.07
C VAL A 91 12.58 -11.17 3.29
N ASN A 92 12.90 -11.64 4.49
CA ASN A 92 14.23 -12.10 4.86
C ASN A 92 14.72 -13.28 4.00
N ASN A 93 13.81 -14.22 3.70
CA ASN A 93 14.07 -15.40 2.88
C ASN A 93 14.25 -15.04 1.40
N THR A 94 13.38 -14.21 0.84
CA THR A 94 13.50 -13.75 -0.56
C THR A 94 14.77 -12.95 -0.79
N LEU A 95 15.19 -12.16 0.20
CA LEU A 95 16.42 -11.35 0.14
C LEU A 95 17.70 -12.14 0.45
N GLN A 96 17.67 -13.48 0.44
CA GLN A 96 18.89 -14.28 0.37
C GLN A 96 19.40 -14.30 -1.08
N TRP A 97 20.73 -14.31 -1.27
CA TRP A 97 21.33 -14.16 -2.60
C TRP A 97 20.83 -15.17 -3.63
N ASP A 98 20.56 -16.39 -3.22
CA ASP A 98 20.14 -17.47 -4.12
C ASP A 98 18.60 -17.61 -4.21
N SER A 99 17.85 -16.77 -3.49
CA SER A 99 16.39 -16.83 -3.38
C SER A 99 15.64 -15.77 -4.19
N PHE A 100 16.35 -14.84 -4.84
CA PHE A 100 15.71 -13.83 -5.68
C PHE A 100 14.93 -14.48 -6.84
N TYR A 101 13.75 -13.94 -7.13
CA TYR A 101 12.92 -14.42 -8.23
C TYR A 101 13.58 -14.16 -9.59
N LYS A 102 13.41 -15.12 -10.51
CA LYS A 102 13.86 -14.98 -11.90
C LYS A 102 13.21 -13.81 -12.63
N THR A 103 12.04 -13.36 -12.17
CA THR A 103 11.33 -12.21 -12.73
C THR A 103 12.01 -10.87 -12.40
N SER A 104 12.74 -10.77 -11.29
CA SER A 104 13.45 -9.56 -10.89
C SER A 104 14.92 -9.55 -11.28
N VAL A 105 15.53 -10.73 -11.47
CA VAL A 105 16.92 -10.88 -11.94
C VAL A 105 16.97 -10.96 -13.46
N LEU A 106 17.45 -9.89 -14.10
CA LEU A 106 17.55 -9.76 -15.55
C LEU A 106 18.80 -10.47 -16.12
N ALA A 107 19.89 -10.46 -15.37
CA ALA A 107 21.12 -11.19 -15.67
C ALA A 107 21.89 -11.46 -14.37
N SER A 108 22.72 -12.50 -14.33
CA SER A 108 23.50 -12.82 -13.13
C SER A 108 24.78 -13.59 -13.40
N THR A 109 25.79 -13.34 -12.56
CA THR A 109 26.95 -14.20 -12.30
C THR A 109 26.90 -14.68 -10.83
N PRO A 110 27.86 -15.50 -10.36
CA PRO A 110 27.91 -15.88 -8.94
C PRO A 110 28.04 -14.69 -7.96
N THR A 111 28.58 -13.55 -8.42
CA THR A 111 28.91 -12.39 -7.56
C THR A 111 28.14 -11.12 -7.90
N ILE A 112 27.50 -11.05 -9.07
CA ILE A 112 26.76 -9.88 -9.56
C ILE A 112 25.37 -10.31 -10.00
N LYS A 113 24.34 -9.54 -9.63
CA LYS A 113 23.01 -9.62 -10.25
C LYS A 113 22.65 -8.28 -10.85
N VAL A 114 22.11 -8.28 -12.06
CA VAL A 114 21.47 -7.10 -12.66
C VAL A 114 19.98 -7.28 -12.53
N ILE A 115 19.31 -6.33 -11.89
CA ILE A 115 17.92 -6.46 -11.47
C ILE A 115 17.05 -5.33 -12.00
N SER A 116 15.77 -5.63 -12.21
CA SER A 116 14.70 -4.64 -12.33
C SER A 116 14.26 -4.23 -10.93
N LEU A 117 14.37 -2.94 -10.59
CA LEU A 117 13.93 -2.46 -9.27
C LEU A 117 12.41 -2.63 -9.11
N GLU A 118 11.65 -2.35 -10.17
CA GLU A 118 10.20 -2.52 -10.16
C GLU A 118 9.78 -3.97 -9.85
N PHE A 119 10.41 -4.95 -10.52
CA PHE A 119 10.10 -6.35 -10.26
C PHE A 119 10.64 -6.85 -8.92
N LEU A 120 11.79 -6.35 -8.46
CA LEU A 120 12.28 -6.67 -7.11
C LEU A 120 11.25 -6.25 -6.06
N CYS A 121 10.81 -4.99 -6.09
CA CYS A 121 9.83 -4.47 -5.13
C CYS A 121 8.51 -5.24 -5.22
N ARG A 122 8.01 -5.50 -6.43
CA ARG A 122 6.78 -6.29 -6.63
C ARG A 122 6.91 -7.66 -6.01
N ASP A 123 7.98 -8.38 -6.33
CA ASP A 123 8.09 -9.80 -5.99
C ASP A 123 8.31 -10.00 -4.48
N VAL A 124 9.16 -9.18 -3.86
CA VAL A 124 9.43 -9.26 -2.41
C VAL A 124 8.20 -8.85 -1.59
N ILE A 125 7.60 -7.71 -1.91
CA ILE A 125 6.50 -7.15 -1.12
C ILE A 125 5.22 -7.96 -1.31
N MET A 126 4.83 -8.28 -2.55
CA MET A 126 3.55 -8.92 -2.80
C MET A 126 3.49 -10.33 -2.20
N ASP A 127 4.55 -11.12 -2.30
CA ASP A 127 4.53 -12.47 -1.73
C ASP A 127 4.50 -12.44 -0.21
N ALA A 128 5.29 -11.54 0.40
CA ALA A 128 5.27 -11.37 1.84
C ALA A 128 3.88 -10.95 2.34
N GLN A 129 3.23 -10.00 1.66
CA GLN A 129 1.92 -9.47 2.01
C GLN A 129 0.78 -10.47 1.80
N VAL A 130 0.76 -11.13 0.64
CA VAL A 130 -0.28 -12.12 0.35
C VAL A 130 -0.16 -13.30 1.31
N THR A 131 1.06 -13.79 1.54
CA THR A 131 1.29 -14.90 2.47
C THR A 131 0.94 -14.52 3.91
N SER A 132 1.32 -13.33 4.37
CA SER A 132 1.04 -12.90 5.74
C SER A 132 -0.42 -12.58 6.01
N PHE A 133 -1.22 -12.31 4.97
CA PHE A 133 -2.63 -11.94 5.13
C PHE A 133 -3.59 -13.09 4.79
N PHE A 134 -3.33 -13.83 3.71
CA PHE A 134 -4.21 -14.90 3.19
C PHE A 134 -3.63 -16.31 3.41
N GLY A 135 -2.43 -16.43 3.96
CA GLY A 135 -1.67 -17.69 3.94
C GLY A 135 -1.10 -17.99 2.55
N PRO A 136 -0.36 -19.10 2.38
CA PRO A 136 0.26 -19.47 1.11
C PRO A 136 -0.76 -19.84 0.03
N ARG A 137 -1.96 -20.25 0.44
CA ARG A 137 -2.94 -20.89 -0.44
C ARG A 137 -3.39 -20.01 -1.61
N LEU A 138 -3.48 -18.69 -1.42
CA LEU A 138 -3.90 -17.79 -2.51
C LEU A 138 -2.85 -17.73 -3.64
N LEU A 139 -1.56 -17.81 -3.32
CA LEU A 139 -0.48 -17.87 -4.30
C LEU A 139 -0.36 -19.24 -4.97
N GLU A 140 -0.75 -20.32 -4.27
CA GLU A 140 -0.82 -21.67 -4.85
C GLU A 140 -1.95 -21.78 -5.87
N LEU A 141 -3.10 -21.16 -5.61
CA LEU A 141 -4.23 -21.11 -6.54
C LEU A 141 -3.90 -20.32 -7.80
N GLU A 142 -3.17 -19.20 -7.66
CA GLU A 142 -2.72 -18.39 -8.79
C GLU A 142 -1.26 -17.94 -8.64
N PRO A 143 -0.31 -18.74 -9.17
CA PRO A 143 1.13 -18.42 -9.10
C PRO A 143 1.53 -17.10 -9.79
N ASN A 144 0.71 -16.58 -10.71
CA ASN A 144 0.95 -15.32 -11.41
C ASN A 144 0.28 -14.11 -10.73
N LEU A 145 -0.27 -14.26 -9.53
CA LEU A 145 -1.04 -13.22 -8.83
C LEU A 145 -0.29 -11.89 -8.78
N ARG A 146 1.02 -11.90 -8.54
CA ARG A 146 1.89 -10.71 -8.54
C ARG A 146 1.77 -9.90 -9.84
N SER A 147 1.88 -10.61 -10.98
CA SER A 147 1.82 -10.00 -12.30
C SER A 147 0.42 -9.51 -12.64
N LEU A 148 -0.62 -10.24 -12.21
CA LEU A 148 -2.01 -9.88 -12.42
C LEU A 148 -2.41 -8.66 -11.59
N LEU A 149 -2.03 -8.60 -10.30
CA LEU A 149 -2.27 -7.44 -9.44
C LEU A 149 -1.57 -6.19 -9.96
N LYS A 150 -0.32 -6.31 -10.44
CA LYS A 150 0.38 -5.19 -11.09
C LYS A 150 -0.36 -4.70 -12.33
N LYS A 151 -0.79 -5.61 -13.22
CA LYS A 151 -1.57 -5.25 -14.42
C LYS A 151 -2.90 -4.60 -14.06
N TRP A 152 -3.58 -5.10 -13.04
CA TRP A 152 -4.79 -4.49 -12.51
C TRP A 152 -4.50 -3.07 -12.01
N ASP A 153 -3.46 -2.85 -11.21
CA ASP A 153 -3.12 -1.55 -10.65
C ASP A 153 -2.94 -0.47 -11.74
N LEU A 154 -2.21 -0.82 -12.80
CA LEU A 154 -1.96 0.06 -13.96
C LEU A 154 -3.23 0.43 -14.75
N GLU A 155 -4.23 -0.44 -14.74
CA GLU A 155 -5.46 -0.30 -15.53
C GLU A 155 -6.68 0.13 -14.68
N SER A 156 -6.57 0.05 -13.35
CA SER A 156 -7.65 0.25 -12.37
C SER A 156 -8.35 1.59 -12.51
N TRP A 157 -7.61 2.65 -12.85
CA TRP A 157 -8.15 4.00 -13.06
C TRP A 157 -9.24 4.02 -14.13
N ARG A 158 -9.16 3.17 -15.16
CA ARG A 158 -10.19 3.07 -16.21
C ARG A 158 -11.53 2.59 -15.67
N VAL A 159 -11.50 1.73 -14.66
CA VAL A 159 -12.69 1.24 -13.96
C VAL A 159 -13.22 2.33 -13.02
N SER A 160 -12.36 2.92 -12.20
CA SER A 160 -12.76 3.97 -11.25
C SER A 160 -13.35 5.21 -11.93
N TYR A 161 -12.87 5.54 -13.14
CA TYR A 161 -13.38 6.66 -13.96
C TYR A 161 -14.55 6.26 -14.87
N LYS A 162 -15.04 5.03 -14.76
CA LYS A 162 -16.18 4.51 -15.53
C LYS A 162 -16.03 4.69 -17.05
N LEU A 163 -14.83 4.44 -17.57
CA LEU A 163 -14.62 4.54 -19.02
C LEU A 163 -15.53 3.55 -19.76
N PRO A 164 -16.04 3.91 -20.96
CA PRO A 164 -16.86 3.03 -21.77
C PRO A 164 -16.24 1.64 -21.93
N SER A 165 -17.08 0.60 -22.01
CA SER A 165 -16.65 -0.82 -22.01
C SER A 165 -15.56 -1.13 -23.03
N ALA A 166 -15.60 -0.52 -24.23
CA ALA A 166 -14.58 -0.67 -25.26
C ALA A 166 -13.17 -0.25 -24.78
N LEU A 167 -13.08 0.73 -23.90
CA LEU A 167 -11.82 1.27 -23.37
C LEU A 167 -11.41 0.65 -22.02
N SER A 168 -12.34 -0.01 -21.33
CA SER A 168 -12.11 -0.60 -19.99
C SER A 168 -12.12 -2.14 -19.98
N ARG A 169 -12.44 -2.81 -21.09
CA ARG A 169 -12.58 -4.28 -21.19
C ARG A 169 -11.40 -5.05 -20.58
N ARG A 170 -10.16 -4.64 -20.89
CA ARG A 170 -8.95 -5.29 -20.34
C ARG A 170 -8.93 -5.19 -18.81
N ALA A 171 -9.23 -4.01 -18.27
CA ALA A 171 -9.24 -3.75 -16.83
C ALA A 171 -10.36 -4.55 -16.14
N THR A 172 -11.57 -4.55 -16.71
CA THR A 172 -12.72 -5.27 -16.12
C THR A 172 -12.53 -6.78 -16.17
N CYS A 173 -11.98 -7.35 -17.25
CA CYS A 173 -11.67 -8.79 -17.31
C CYS A 173 -10.60 -9.18 -16.28
N LEU A 174 -9.56 -8.36 -16.09
CA LEU A 174 -8.55 -8.59 -15.06
C LEU A 174 -9.14 -8.55 -13.65
N ARG A 175 -9.98 -7.55 -13.36
CA ARG A 175 -10.72 -7.43 -12.10
C ARG A 175 -11.55 -8.66 -11.81
N ASP A 176 -12.40 -9.04 -12.76
CA ASP A 176 -13.35 -10.14 -12.59
C ASP A 176 -12.61 -11.46 -12.36
N TYR A 177 -11.50 -11.69 -13.08
CA TYR A 177 -10.62 -12.84 -12.86
C TYR A 177 -9.99 -12.84 -11.46
N LEU A 178 -9.47 -11.71 -10.97
CA LEU A 178 -8.91 -11.61 -9.62
C LEU A 178 -9.96 -11.87 -8.53
N ILE A 179 -11.20 -11.43 -8.75
CA ILE A 179 -12.33 -11.74 -7.87
C ILE A 179 -12.71 -13.22 -7.96
N ASP A 180 -12.67 -13.84 -9.15
CA ASP A 180 -12.90 -15.29 -9.33
C ASP A 180 -11.92 -16.12 -8.51
N ILE A 181 -10.63 -15.77 -8.52
CA ILE A 181 -9.59 -16.46 -7.72
C ILE A 181 -9.87 -16.34 -6.22
N LEU A 182 -10.25 -15.16 -5.73
CA LEU A 182 -10.64 -14.98 -4.32
C LEU A 182 -11.94 -15.71 -3.98
N THR A 183 -12.87 -15.79 -4.93
CA THR A 183 -14.11 -16.57 -4.76
C THR A 183 -13.74 -18.05 -4.58
N GLN A 184 -12.87 -18.59 -5.45
CA GLN A 184 -12.36 -19.95 -5.34
C GLN A 184 -11.64 -20.18 -4.00
N TYR A 185 -10.80 -19.23 -3.56
CA TYR A 185 -10.16 -19.29 -2.25
C TYR A 185 -11.18 -19.47 -1.12
N TYR A 186 -12.27 -18.70 -1.13
CA TYR A 186 -13.33 -18.80 -0.10
C TYR A 186 -14.20 -20.06 -0.18
N THR A 187 -14.24 -20.75 -1.33
CA THR A 187 -14.90 -22.07 -1.41
C THR A 187 -14.12 -23.18 -0.71
N LEU A 188 -12.84 -22.95 -0.36
CA LEU A 188 -12.03 -23.92 0.37
C LEU A 188 -12.42 -23.97 1.85
N PRO A 189 -12.36 -25.15 2.48
CA PRO A 189 -12.49 -25.29 3.93
C PRO A 189 -11.47 -24.39 4.66
N VAL A 190 -11.83 -23.90 5.86
CA VAL A 190 -10.99 -22.99 6.66
C VAL A 190 -9.61 -23.61 6.93
N GLU A 191 -9.54 -24.93 7.10
CA GLU A 191 -8.31 -25.70 7.34
C GLU A 191 -7.35 -25.62 6.15
N GLN A 192 -7.88 -25.50 4.93
CA GLN A 192 -7.08 -25.32 3.71
C GLN A 192 -6.66 -23.87 3.48
N ARG A 193 -7.12 -22.94 4.33
CA ARG A 193 -6.75 -21.52 4.35
C ARG A 193 -5.82 -21.19 5.53
N ALA A 194 -5.12 -22.21 6.06
CA ALA A 194 -4.18 -22.06 7.16
C ALA A 194 -3.18 -20.92 6.91
N GLY A 195 -2.93 -20.11 7.95
CA GLY A 195 -2.06 -18.94 7.88
C GLY A 195 -2.77 -17.63 7.47
N SER A 196 -4.03 -17.67 7.03
CA SER A 196 -4.83 -16.45 6.85
C SER A 196 -5.06 -15.72 8.17
N VAL A 197 -5.10 -14.39 8.14
CA VAL A 197 -5.39 -13.59 9.33
C VAL A 197 -6.87 -13.64 9.71
N ALA A 198 -7.18 -13.29 10.96
CA ALA A 198 -8.54 -13.30 11.49
C ALA A 198 -9.52 -12.52 10.59
N PHE A 199 -9.13 -11.31 10.13
CA PHE A 199 -9.99 -10.50 9.26
C PHE A 199 -10.51 -11.25 8.03
N VAL A 200 -9.67 -12.05 7.36
CA VAL A 200 -10.05 -12.77 6.11
C VAL A 200 -11.21 -13.73 6.36
N ASN A 201 -11.25 -14.36 7.53
CA ASN A 201 -12.31 -15.28 7.93
C ASN A 201 -13.49 -14.55 8.58
N GLU A 202 -13.21 -13.66 9.52
CA GLU A 202 -14.20 -12.91 10.28
C GLU A 202 -15.13 -12.11 9.36
N VAL A 203 -14.58 -11.38 8.37
CA VAL A 203 -15.41 -10.59 7.43
C VAL A 203 -16.25 -11.48 6.52
N TYR A 204 -15.74 -12.67 6.16
CA TYR A 204 -16.46 -13.60 5.32
C TYR A 204 -17.65 -14.21 6.06
N ASP A 205 -17.42 -14.71 7.28
CA ASP A 205 -18.46 -15.34 8.08
C ASP A 205 -19.61 -14.36 8.37
N ASP A 206 -19.27 -13.12 8.71
CA ASP A 206 -20.24 -12.08 9.00
C ASP A 206 -21.07 -11.67 7.77
N TYR A 207 -20.41 -11.41 6.65
CA TYR A 207 -21.12 -11.02 5.42
C TYR A 207 -21.92 -12.19 4.82
N LYS A 208 -21.41 -13.41 4.96
CA LYS A 208 -22.13 -14.62 4.54
C LYS A 208 -23.38 -14.80 5.38
N HIS A 209 -23.29 -14.61 6.70
CA HIS A 209 -24.44 -14.66 7.60
C HIS A 209 -25.47 -13.56 7.29
N ALA A 210 -25.01 -12.36 6.94
CA ALA A 210 -25.86 -11.26 6.49
C ALA A 210 -26.51 -11.50 5.10
N GLY A 211 -26.12 -12.56 4.38
CA GLY A 211 -26.76 -12.98 3.13
C GLY A 211 -26.14 -12.42 1.86
N LEU A 212 -24.88 -11.94 1.91
CA LEU A 212 -24.08 -11.66 0.73
C LEU A 212 -23.63 -12.97 0.05
N SER A 213 -23.39 -12.91 -1.27
CA SER A 213 -22.85 -14.04 -2.02
C SER A 213 -21.33 -14.15 -1.86
N ASP A 214 -20.76 -15.33 -2.10
CA ASP A 214 -19.30 -15.55 -1.99
C ASP A 214 -18.52 -14.63 -2.92
N ARG A 215 -19.06 -14.39 -4.12
CA ARG A 215 -18.49 -13.45 -5.08
C ARG A 215 -18.54 -12.00 -4.60
N ASP A 216 -19.64 -11.57 -4.00
CA ASP A 216 -19.75 -10.19 -3.47
C ASP A 216 -18.72 -9.97 -2.35
N ILE A 217 -18.56 -10.96 -1.47
CA ILE A 217 -17.57 -10.92 -0.37
C ILE A 217 -16.15 -10.93 -0.93
N ALA A 218 -15.85 -11.83 -1.87
CA ALA A 218 -14.56 -11.89 -2.56
C ALA A 218 -14.23 -10.56 -3.26
N GLY A 219 -15.23 -9.92 -3.87
CA GLY A 219 -15.10 -8.60 -4.47
C GLY A 219 -14.71 -7.51 -3.46
N ILE A 220 -15.32 -7.51 -2.28
CA ILE A 220 -14.97 -6.55 -1.21
C ILE A 220 -13.55 -6.84 -0.71
N VAL A 221 -13.22 -8.09 -0.45
CA VAL A 221 -11.89 -8.51 0.02
C VAL A 221 -10.80 -8.26 -1.03
N PHE A 222 -11.13 -8.33 -2.32
CA PHE A 222 -10.24 -7.94 -3.41
C PHE A 222 -9.76 -6.48 -3.29
N THR A 223 -10.63 -5.56 -2.84
CA THR A 223 -10.22 -4.17 -2.61
C THR A 223 -9.15 -4.06 -1.51
N ILE A 224 -9.22 -4.94 -0.51
CA ILE A 224 -8.22 -5.04 0.57
C ILE A 224 -6.94 -5.66 0.05
N LEU A 225 -7.01 -6.76 -0.70
CA LEU A 225 -5.85 -7.38 -1.35
C LEU A 225 -5.09 -6.35 -2.22
N TRP A 226 -5.82 -5.57 -3.02
CA TRP A 226 -5.21 -4.54 -3.86
C TRP A 226 -4.53 -3.43 -3.05
N GLY A 227 -5.21 -2.87 -2.04
CA GLY A 227 -4.69 -1.81 -1.18
C GLY A 227 -3.52 -2.23 -0.28
N LEU A 228 -3.51 -3.50 0.16
CA LEU A 228 -2.46 -4.09 0.99
C LEU A 228 -1.11 -4.15 0.26
N ASN A 229 -1.13 -4.37 -1.06
CA ASN A 229 0.06 -4.74 -1.82
C ASN A 229 0.67 -3.58 -2.61
N THR A 230 -0.16 -2.86 -3.38
CA THR A 230 0.33 -1.98 -4.46
C THR A 230 1.03 -0.72 -3.94
N ASN A 231 0.45 -0.05 -2.95
CA ASN A 231 1.02 1.18 -2.40
C ASN A 231 2.38 0.93 -1.73
N VAL A 232 2.53 -0.14 -0.97
CA VAL A 232 3.80 -0.50 -0.30
C VAL A 232 4.89 -0.81 -1.32
N THR A 233 4.53 -1.52 -2.40
CA THR A 233 5.44 -1.81 -3.52
C THR A 233 5.97 -0.52 -4.14
N VAL A 234 5.08 0.43 -4.46
CA VAL A 234 5.43 1.70 -5.12
C VAL A 234 6.25 2.61 -4.21
N VAL A 235 5.91 2.71 -2.92
CA VAL A 235 6.72 3.48 -1.95
C VAL A 235 8.12 2.88 -1.84
N SER A 236 8.24 1.55 -1.74
CA SER A 236 9.54 0.89 -1.67
C SER A 236 10.38 1.17 -2.91
N TYR A 237 9.76 1.10 -4.10
CA TYR A 237 10.40 1.43 -5.36
C TYR A 237 10.99 2.83 -5.35
N TRP A 238 10.17 3.86 -5.08
CA TRP A 238 10.62 5.24 -5.13
C TRP A 238 11.69 5.54 -4.07
N MET A 239 11.53 4.98 -2.87
CA MET A 239 12.49 5.16 -1.80
C MET A 239 13.86 4.59 -2.19
N ILE A 240 13.90 3.36 -2.75
CA ILE A 240 15.15 2.78 -3.25
C ILE A 240 15.70 3.61 -4.42
N ALA A 241 14.84 4.02 -5.37
CA ALA A 241 15.28 4.76 -6.55
C ALA A 241 15.97 6.08 -6.21
N HIS A 242 15.43 6.82 -5.22
CA HIS A 242 16.07 8.03 -4.71
C HIS A 242 17.34 7.70 -3.91
N LEU A 243 17.32 6.68 -3.06
CA LEU A 243 18.49 6.30 -2.24
C LEU A 243 19.70 5.84 -3.06
N THR A 244 19.51 5.04 -4.11
CA THR A 244 20.59 4.57 -4.99
C THR A 244 21.27 5.69 -5.77
N ASN A 245 20.66 6.88 -5.82
CA ASN A 245 21.26 8.09 -6.38
C ASN A 245 21.86 9.03 -5.33
N ASN A 246 21.82 8.65 -4.04
CA ASN A 246 22.30 9.45 -2.91
C ASN A 246 23.19 8.61 -1.97
N PRO A 247 24.44 8.27 -2.38
CA PRO A 247 25.31 7.37 -1.62
C PRO A 247 25.62 7.87 -0.21
N THR A 248 25.72 9.18 0.00
CA THR A 248 25.90 9.77 1.34
C THR A 248 24.75 9.43 2.28
N VAL A 249 23.50 9.53 1.80
CA VAL A 249 22.31 9.18 2.60
C VAL A 249 22.27 7.69 2.88
N VAL A 250 22.62 6.85 1.89
CA VAL A 250 22.69 5.39 2.07
C VAL A 250 23.69 5.02 3.16
N ASN A 251 24.87 5.64 3.19
CA ASN A 251 25.87 5.37 4.24
C ASN A 251 25.37 5.78 5.63
N GLN A 252 24.72 6.93 5.76
CA GLN A 252 24.13 7.35 7.04
C GLN A 252 22.99 6.42 7.49
N ILE A 253 22.13 5.97 6.57
CA ILE A 253 21.09 4.98 6.90
C ILE A 253 21.72 3.65 7.30
N ARG A 254 22.81 3.23 6.64
CA ARG A 254 23.56 2.02 7.03
C ARG A 254 24.11 2.13 8.45
N GLU A 255 24.64 3.29 8.83
CA GLU A 255 25.05 3.58 10.21
C GLU A 255 23.86 3.46 11.18
N GLU A 256 22.71 4.07 10.85
CA GLU A 256 21.49 4.00 11.68
C GLU A 256 20.99 2.56 11.89
N ILE A 257 21.01 1.71 10.86
CA ILE A 257 20.51 0.32 10.94
C ILE A 257 21.56 -0.67 11.48
N THR A 258 22.84 -0.29 11.59
CA THR A 258 23.93 -1.21 11.98
C THR A 258 23.63 -1.96 13.29
N PRO A 259 23.21 -1.29 14.39
CA PRO A 259 22.99 -1.99 15.67
C PRO A 259 21.89 -3.05 15.61
N VAL A 260 20.83 -2.83 14.82
CA VAL A 260 19.75 -3.82 14.67
C VAL A 260 20.16 -4.95 13.73
N MET A 261 20.87 -4.64 12.64
CA MET A 261 21.30 -5.65 11.67
C MET A 261 22.39 -6.58 12.23
N GLN A 262 23.31 -6.07 13.05
CA GLN A 262 24.30 -6.91 13.73
C GLN A 262 23.64 -7.93 14.68
N LYS A 263 22.55 -7.58 15.36
CA LYS A 263 21.79 -8.51 16.21
C LYS A 263 21.09 -9.59 15.37
N ILE A 264 20.62 -9.23 14.18
CA ILE A 264 20.01 -10.17 13.22
C ILE A 264 21.08 -11.16 12.71
N ASP A 265 22.25 -10.67 12.29
CA ASP A 265 23.34 -11.51 11.78
C ASP A 265 23.94 -12.42 12.85
N ALA A 266 23.94 -11.99 14.12
CA ALA A 266 24.35 -12.81 15.26
C ALA A 266 23.43 -14.03 15.48
N ASN A 267 22.26 -14.08 14.83
CA ASN A 267 21.33 -15.22 14.87
C ASN A 267 20.97 -15.67 13.43
N PRO A 268 21.80 -16.54 12.81
CA PRO A 268 21.54 -17.04 11.44
C PRO A 268 20.22 -17.80 11.28
N THR A 269 19.65 -18.29 12.38
CA THR A 269 18.39 -19.03 12.42
C THR A 269 17.22 -18.18 12.94
N ILE A 270 17.34 -16.86 12.89
CA ILE A 270 16.30 -15.94 13.39
C ILE A 270 14.97 -16.20 12.68
N ASP A 271 13.92 -16.34 13.48
CA ASP A 271 12.56 -16.55 12.98
C ASP A 271 11.83 -15.22 12.73
N GLY A 272 10.66 -15.33 12.10
CA GLY A 272 9.79 -14.19 11.81
C GLY A 272 9.43 -13.35 13.06
N PRO A 273 8.96 -13.96 14.16
CA PRO A 273 8.68 -13.27 15.41
C PRO A 273 9.84 -12.43 15.94
N ALA A 274 11.04 -13.03 16.05
CA ALA A 274 12.22 -12.30 16.51
C ALA A 274 12.60 -11.16 15.56
N LEU A 275 12.49 -11.35 14.23
CA LEU A 275 12.68 -10.28 13.25
C LEU A 275 11.68 -9.13 13.46
N ALA A 276 10.41 -9.44 13.68
CA ALA A 276 9.36 -8.44 13.91
C ALA A 276 9.67 -7.58 15.15
N GLU A 277 10.02 -8.20 16.27
CA GLU A 277 10.33 -7.48 17.51
C GLU A 277 11.63 -6.69 17.43
N LEU A 278 12.72 -7.29 16.93
CA LEU A 278 14.02 -6.63 16.84
C LEU A 278 13.99 -5.40 15.93
N THR A 279 13.20 -5.43 14.86
CA THR A 279 13.17 -4.34 13.87
C THR A 279 12.18 -3.22 14.21
N LYS A 280 11.14 -3.50 15.00
CA LYS A 280 10.01 -2.57 15.21
C LYS A 280 10.44 -1.20 15.75
N ASN A 281 10.96 -1.14 16.98
CA ASN A 281 11.31 0.16 17.58
C ASN A 281 12.50 0.84 16.89
N PRO A 282 13.62 0.14 16.62
CA PRO A 282 14.78 0.78 16.01
C PRO A 282 14.46 1.39 14.64
N LEU A 283 13.77 0.65 13.77
CA LEU A 283 13.45 1.15 12.44
C LEU A 283 12.36 2.22 12.46
N LEU A 284 11.36 2.14 13.33
CA LEU A 284 10.24 3.11 13.33
C LEU A 284 10.55 4.42 14.07
N ASN A 285 11.45 4.41 15.05
CA ASN A 285 11.63 5.54 15.97
C ASN A 285 13.08 6.03 16.09
N GLU A 286 14.09 5.18 15.86
CA GLU A 286 15.50 5.52 16.11
C GLU A 286 16.27 5.87 14.84
N CYS A 287 15.94 5.25 13.69
CA CYS A 287 16.57 5.55 12.39
C CYS A 287 16.01 6.85 11.78
N LEU A 288 16.54 8.01 12.18
CA LEU A 288 15.92 9.31 11.91
C LEU A 288 15.98 9.74 10.44
N ILE A 289 17.11 9.57 9.77
CA ILE A 289 17.30 9.87 8.35
C ILE A 289 16.51 8.87 7.51
N PHE A 290 16.48 7.60 7.91
CA PHE A 290 15.70 6.59 7.22
C PHE A 290 14.20 6.91 7.25
N ASN A 291 13.68 7.29 8.41
CA ASN A 291 12.30 7.73 8.57
C ASN A 291 12.00 9.06 7.86
N SER A 292 12.96 9.97 7.83
CA SER A 292 12.83 11.21 7.06
C SER A 292 12.68 10.93 5.57
N THR A 293 13.52 10.03 5.03
CA THR A 293 13.48 9.60 3.63
C THR A 293 12.16 8.89 3.30
N PHE A 294 11.63 8.08 4.21
CA PHE A 294 10.32 7.45 4.04
C PHE A 294 9.20 8.49 3.94
N ASN A 295 9.15 9.45 4.86
CA ASN A 295 8.14 10.50 4.83
C ASN A 295 8.26 11.40 3.60
N GLU A 296 9.50 11.70 3.17
CA GLU A 296 9.73 12.43 1.92
C GLU A 296 9.29 11.63 0.71
N THR A 297 9.52 10.32 0.68
CA THR A 297 9.03 9.45 -0.40
C THR A 297 7.51 9.49 -0.48
N ILE A 298 6.82 9.37 0.66
CA ILE A 298 5.37 9.47 0.73
C ILE A 298 4.88 10.83 0.22
N ARG A 299 5.49 11.93 0.68
CA ARG A 299 5.14 13.30 0.26
C ARG A 299 5.36 13.49 -1.25
N PHE A 300 6.58 13.20 -1.70
CA PHE A 300 7.05 13.51 -3.04
C PHE A 300 6.33 12.72 -4.12
N THR A 301 5.87 11.51 -3.80
CA THR A 301 5.22 10.63 -4.78
C THR A 301 3.69 10.66 -4.68
N ALA A 302 3.11 11.43 -3.76
CA ALA A 302 1.66 11.47 -3.58
C ALA A 302 0.94 12.10 -4.79
N THR A 303 0.18 11.28 -5.52
CA THR A 303 -0.66 11.71 -6.66
C THR A 303 -2.14 11.39 -6.45
N GLY A 304 -2.48 10.68 -5.37
CA GLY A 304 -3.83 10.27 -5.08
C GLY A 304 -4.77 11.42 -4.71
N SER A 305 -6.05 11.10 -4.56
CA SER A 305 -7.08 12.04 -4.14
C SER A 305 -8.02 11.40 -3.13
N SER A 306 -8.45 12.17 -2.13
CA SER A 306 -9.57 11.80 -1.26
C SER A 306 -10.85 12.45 -1.75
N PHE A 307 -11.96 11.73 -1.70
CA PHE A 307 -13.26 12.21 -2.15
C PHE A 307 -14.25 12.26 -0.99
N ARG A 308 -15.13 13.25 -1.03
CA ARG A 308 -16.31 13.38 -0.17
C ARG A 308 -17.52 13.75 -1.03
N LYS A 309 -18.72 13.46 -0.57
CA LYS A 309 -19.96 13.93 -1.20
C LYS A 309 -20.82 14.68 -0.20
N THR A 310 -21.35 15.84 -0.59
CA THR A 310 -22.19 16.64 0.30
C THR A 310 -23.56 15.99 0.52
N THR A 311 -23.98 15.83 1.77
CA THR A 311 -25.28 15.23 2.14
C THR A 311 -26.43 16.23 2.14
N ARG A 312 -26.11 17.53 2.15
CA ARG A 312 -27.03 18.66 2.09
C ARG A 312 -26.36 19.88 1.49
N ASP A 313 -27.16 20.88 1.14
CA ASP A 313 -26.64 22.21 0.81
C ASP A 313 -25.82 22.75 1.99
N THR A 314 -24.63 23.26 1.68
CA THR A 314 -23.69 23.80 2.66
C THR A 314 -22.89 24.96 2.06
N THR A 315 -21.97 25.52 2.84
CA THR A 315 -21.03 26.54 2.40
C THR A 315 -19.62 26.16 2.81
N LEU A 316 -18.64 26.42 1.94
CA LEU A 316 -17.22 26.31 2.25
C LEU A 316 -16.56 27.64 1.90
N GLU A 317 -15.95 28.30 2.87
CA GLU A 317 -15.32 29.63 2.70
C GLU A 317 -16.26 30.66 2.02
N GLY A 318 -17.52 30.71 2.46
CA GLY A 318 -18.53 31.63 1.93
C GLY A 318 -19.12 31.24 0.57
N ARG A 319 -18.64 30.16 -0.07
CA ARG A 319 -19.18 29.67 -1.35
C ARG A 319 -20.21 28.58 -1.11
N ARG A 320 -21.39 28.70 -1.73
CA ARG A 320 -22.43 27.65 -1.67
C ARG A 320 -21.95 26.38 -2.38
N ILE A 321 -22.05 25.25 -1.68
CA ILE A 321 -21.85 23.90 -2.22
C ILE A 321 -23.20 23.19 -2.17
N PRO A 322 -23.83 22.89 -3.31
CA PRO A 322 -25.10 22.16 -3.35
C PRO A 322 -24.98 20.77 -2.74
N LYS A 323 -26.10 20.22 -2.28
CA LYS A 323 -26.25 18.80 -1.97
C LYS A 323 -25.80 17.94 -3.16
N ASP A 324 -25.29 16.74 -2.86
CA ASP A 324 -24.85 15.73 -3.83
C ASP A 324 -23.62 16.14 -4.67
N THR A 325 -22.87 17.15 -4.23
CA THR A 325 -21.63 17.58 -4.87
C THR A 325 -20.45 16.73 -4.41
N THR A 326 -19.68 16.18 -5.35
CA THR A 326 -18.41 15.52 -5.07
C THR A 326 -17.31 16.56 -4.85
N VAL A 327 -16.65 16.48 -3.71
CA VAL A 327 -15.53 17.32 -3.32
C VAL A 327 -14.26 16.46 -3.31
N ALA A 328 -13.26 16.86 -4.08
CA ALA A 328 -11.96 16.19 -4.17
C ALA A 328 -10.89 16.98 -3.41
N ILE A 329 -10.05 16.25 -2.67
CA ILE A 329 -8.84 16.73 -1.97
C ILE A 329 -7.63 16.08 -2.66
N PRO A 330 -7.01 16.75 -3.65
CA PRO A 330 -5.87 16.20 -4.39
C PRO A 330 -4.61 16.23 -3.52
N GLN A 331 -3.99 15.08 -3.27
CA GLN A 331 -2.82 14.99 -2.40
C GLN A 331 -1.62 15.74 -2.98
N ARG A 332 -1.40 15.71 -4.30
CA ARG A 332 -0.27 16.39 -4.96
C ARG A 332 -0.23 17.88 -4.65
N VAL A 333 -1.39 18.56 -4.71
CA VAL A 333 -1.51 20.00 -4.40
C VAL A 333 -1.11 20.26 -2.95
N GLN A 334 -1.53 19.42 -2.02
CA GLN A 334 -1.22 19.60 -0.60
C GLN A 334 0.24 19.28 -0.29
N MET A 335 0.75 18.18 -0.85
CA MET A 335 2.09 17.68 -0.56
C MET A 335 3.20 18.52 -1.18
N MET A 336 2.89 19.32 -2.21
CA MET A 336 3.80 20.29 -2.82
C MET A 336 3.56 21.73 -2.35
N ASP A 337 2.70 21.95 -1.36
CA ASP A 337 2.42 23.28 -0.84
C ASP A 337 3.69 23.93 -0.26
N GLU A 338 4.10 25.06 -0.82
CA GLU A 338 5.34 25.75 -0.45
C GLU A 338 5.25 26.42 0.93
N GLU A 339 4.06 26.83 1.38
CA GLU A 339 3.87 27.37 2.72
C GLU A 339 4.05 26.28 3.80
N ALA A 340 3.59 25.07 3.50
CA ALA A 340 3.69 23.92 4.39
C ALA A 340 5.07 23.27 4.38
N PHE A 341 5.69 23.11 3.21
CA PHE A 341 6.90 22.30 3.02
C PHE A 341 8.15 23.08 2.61
N GLY A 342 8.03 24.38 2.34
CA GLY A 342 9.12 25.26 1.91
C GLY A 342 9.17 25.47 0.39
N PRO A 343 9.94 26.47 -0.09
CA PRO A 343 10.02 26.84 -1.51
C PRO A 343 10.66 25.75 -2.39
N ASP A 344 11.30 24.76 -1.79
CA ASP A 344 11.89 23.59 -2.44
C ASP A 344 10.96 22.37 -2.38
N SER A 345 9.64 22.55 -2.20
CA SER A 345 8.66 21.47 -2.09
C SER A 345 8.66 20.52 -3.31
N TYR A 346 9.01 21.02 -4.50
CA TYR A 346 9.16 20.21 -5.72
C TYR A 346 10.52 19.53 -5.88
N THR A 347 11.39 19.61 -4.86
CA THR A 347 12.66 18.88 -4.80
C THR A 347 12.56 17.76 -3.77
N PHE A 348 13.02 16.56 -4.14
CA PHE A 348 13.10 15.44 -3.20
C PHE A 348 14.28 15.65 -2.24
N ASP A 349 14.00 15.73 -0.93
CA ASP A 349 15.02 15.90 0.09
C ASP A 349 14.89 14.89 1.24
N CYS A 350 15.82 13.93 1.28
CA CYS A 350 15.92 12.90 2.30
C CYS A 350 15.93 13.44 3.75
N TYR A 351 16.35 14.69 3.95
CA TYR A 351 16.51 15.31 5.26
C TYR A 351 15.37 16.27 5.63
N ARG A 352 14.35 16.46 4.78
CA ARG A 352 13.26 17.42 5.03
C ARG A 352 12.58 17.20 6.38
N PHE A 353 12.21 15.95 6.66
CA PHE A 353 11.53 15.56 7.91
C PHE A 353 12.51 15.31 9.06
N PHE A 354 13.80 15.14 8.78
CA PHE A 354 14.87 15.11 9.77
C PHE A 354 15.06 16.51 10.38
N ARG A 355 15.15 17.54 9.53
CA ARG A 355 15.29 18.94 9.95
C ARG A 355 14.04 19.46 10.65
N ASN A 356 12.85 19.03 10.21
CA ASN A 356 11.60 19.41 10.87
C ASN A 356 10.63 18.22 11.01
N LYS A 357 10.70 17.55 12.16
CA LYS A 357 9.83 16.40 12.48
C LYS A 357 8.35 16.77 12.60
N SER A 358 8.00 18.05 12.80
CA SER A 358 6.60 18.48 12.94
C SER A 358 5.83 18.44 11.61
N LEU A 359 6.53 18.38 10.47
CA LEU A 359 5.92 18.33 9.14
C LEU A 359 4.96 17.14 8.96
N VAL A 360 5.20 16.00 9.63
CA VAL A 360 4.28 14.85 9.58
C VAL A 360 2.92 15.10 10.23
N ARG A 361 2.80 16.17 11.03
CA ARG A 361 1.56 16.56 11.73
C ARG A 361 0.79 17.68 11.01
N LYS A 362 1.34 18.18 9.90
CA LYS A 362 0.68 19.18 9.04
C LYS A 362 -0.58 18.58 8.41
N VAL A 363 -1.61 19.41 8.22
CA VAL A 363 -2.90 18.98 7.62
C VAL A 363 -2.70 18.56 6.17
N GLU A 364 -1.72 19.17 5.52
CA GLU A 364 -1.26 18.99 4.14
C GLU A 364 -0.57 17.62 3.94
N PHE A 365 0.08 17.09 4.99
CA PHE A 365 0.75 15.79 4.93
C PHE A 365 -0.26 14.64 5.00
N ARG A 366 -0.83 14.26 3.84
CA ARG A 366 -1.95 13.31 3.73
C ARG A 366 -1.63 11.99 3.03
N GLY A 367 -0.42 11.48 3.20
CA GLY A 367 0.08 10.31 2.46
C GLY A 367 -0.69 9.03 2.74
N PHE A 368 -1.32 8.97 3.91
CA PHE A 368 -2.17 7.86 4.35
C PHE A 368 -3.66 8.26 4.43
N GLY A 369 -4.06 9.35 3.77
CA GLY A 369 -5.36 9.99 3.99
C GLY A 369 -5.36 10.86 5.26
N GLY A 370 -6.54 11.12 5.80
CA GLY A 370 -6.71 11.90 7.03
C GLY A 370 -8.13 11.80 7.59
N GLY A 371 -8.32 12.28 8.82
CA GLY A 371 -9.61 12.19 9.52
C GLY A 371 -10.07 10.74 9.71
N THR A 372 -11.36 10.48 9.46
CA THR A 372 -11.95 9.14 9.54
C THR A 372 -11.55 8.20 8.42
N THR A 373 -10.85 8.70 7.39
CA THR A 373 -10.38 7.91 6.23
C THR A 373 -8.88 7.68 6.27
N LEU A 374 -8.30 7.68 7.47
CA LEU A 374 -6.89 7.37 7.68
C LEU A 374 -6.64 5.87 7.48
N CYS A 375 -5.61 5.52 6.71
CA CYS A 375 -5.28 4.12 6.41
C CYS A 375 -5.02 3.29 7.67
N SER A 376 -5.78 2.18 7.81
CA SER A 376 -5.63 1.21 8.91
C SER A 376 -4.26 0.54 8.91
N GLY A 377 -3.70 0.27 7.73
CA GLY A 377 -2.42 -0.41 7.57
C GLY A 377 -1.18 0.48 7.67
N ARG A 378 -1.30 1.79 7.94
CA ARG A 378 -0.18 2.76 7.84
C ARG A 378 1.06 2.39 8.66
N THR A 379 0.87 1.89 9.88
CA THR A 379 1.98 1.54 10.79
C THR A 379 2.69 0.28 10.31
N VAL A 380 1.90 -0.72 9.92
CA VAL A 380 2.37 -2.00 9.41
C VAL A 380 3.08 -1.84 8.06
N GLY A 381 2.47 -1.09 7.14
CA GLY A 381 3.08 -0.79 5.84
C GLY A 381 4.40 -0.02 5.99
N ARG A 382 4.48 0.96 6.90
CA ARG A 382 5.72 1.68 7.20
C ARG A 382 6.80 0.74 7.77
N HIS A 383 6.44 -0.10 8.74
CA HIS A 383 7.39 -1.08 9.32
C HIS A 383 7.90 -2.03 8.23
N GLN A 384 7.02 -2.51 7.36
CA GLN A 384 7.40 -3.42 6.28
C GLN A 384 8.36 -2.76 5.27
N VAL A 385 8.07 -1.55 4.79
CA VAL A 385 8.95 -0.83 3.85
C VAL A 385 10.34 -0.64 4.47
N LEU A 386 10.39 -0.17 5.72
CA LEU A 386 11.67 0.08 6.40
C LEU A 386 12.44 -1.21 6.65
N ALA A 387 11.78 -2.29 7.06
CA ALA A 387 12.43 -3.58 7.27
C ALA A 387 12.96 -4.18 5.96
N PHE A 388 12.17 -4.11 4.87
CA PHE A 388 12.59 -4.54 3.54
C PHE A 388 13.85 -3.81 3.09
N LEU A 389 13.83 -2.47 3.14
CA LEU A 389 14.96 -1.65 2.71
C LEU A 389 16.17 -1.82 3.64
N ALA A 390 15.96 -1.96 4.95
CA ALA A 390 17.07 -2.17 5.89
C ALA A 390 17.82 -3.48 5.58
N ILE A 391 17.09 -4.59 5.39
CA ILE A 391 17.70 -5.89 5.02
C ILE A 391 18.42 -5.77 3.67
N LEU A 392 17.80 -5.11 2.69
CA LEU A 392 18.37 -4.92 1.35
C LEU A 392 19.68 -4.11 1.39
N LEU A 393 19.67 -2.94 2.04
CA LEU A 393 20.82 -2.02 2.13
C LEU A 393 21.93 -2.55 3.03
N TRP A 394 21.60 -3.40 4.00
CA TRP A 394 22.57 -4.10 4.85
C TRP A 394 23.35 -5.16 4.08
N ARG A 395 22.65 -6.01 3.32
CA ARG A 395 23.24 -7.17 2.64
C ARG A 395 23.93 -6.85 1.33
N TYR A 396 23.51 -5.79 0.65
CA TYR A 396 23.91 -5.55 -0.73
C TYR A 396 24.37 -4.12 -0.99
N ASP A 397 25.32 -4.01 -1.91
CA ASP A 397 25.64 -2.77 -2.60
C ASP A 397 24.81 -2.70 -3.89
N LEU A 398 24.18 -1.55 -4.10
CA LEU A 398 23.27 -1.28 -5.23
C LEU A 398 23.83 -0.11 -6.03
N GLU A 399 24.15 -0.35 -7.29
CA GLU A 399 24.63 0.66 -8.23
C GLU A 399 23.64 0.82 -9.37
N VAL A 400 23.27 2.06 -9.70
CA VAL A 400 22.41 2.36 -10.85
C VAL A 400 23.17 2.10 -12.15
N VAL A 401 22.58 1.32 -13.05
CA VAL A 401 23.05 1.19 -14.43
C VAL A 401 22.42 2.31 -15.26
N ARG A 402 23.22 3.28 -15.68
CA ARG A 402 22.77 4.49 -16.42
C ARG A 402 22.52 4.19 -17.91
N PRO A 403 21.79 5.04 -18.66
CA PRO A 403 21.45 4.79 -20.08
C PRO A 403 22.62 4.56 -21.04
N ASP A 404 23.77 5.13 -20.70
CA ASP A 404 25.07 5.03 -21.39
C ASP A 404 25.91 3.83 -20.93
N GLN A 405 25.41 3.07 -19.96
CA GLN A 405 26.07 1.90 -19.38
C GLN A 405 25.32 0.62 -19.70
N GLU A 406 26.07 -0.48 -19.65
CA GLU A 406 25.56 -1.84 -19.75
C GLU A 406 26.19 -2.69 -18.64
N ALA A 407 25.39 -3.57 -18.03
CA ALA A 407 25.88 -4.55 -17.08
C ALA A 407 25.37 -5.94 -17.50
N LEU A 408 26.28 -6.87 -17.74
CA LEU A 408 25.95 -8.26 -18.13
C LEU A 408 24.97 -8.35 -19.32
N GLY A 409 25.13 -7.51 -20.35
CA GLY A 409 24.22 -7.49 -21.51
C GLY A 409 22.91 -6.74 -21.30
N VAL A 410 22.68 -6.18 -20.11
CA VAL A 410 21.47 -5.41 -19.79
C VAL A 410 21.81 -3.92 -19.77
N ARG A 411 21.18 -3.19 -20.68
CA ARG A 411 21.34 -1.73 -20.78
C ARG A 411 20.61 -1.02 -19.65
N GLY A 412 21.26 0.02 -19.11
CA GLY A 412 20.66 0.87 -18.10
C GLY A 412 19.53 1.76 -18.62
N LYS A 413 18.86 2.43 -17.69
CA LYS A 413 17.72 3.32 -17.96
C LYS A 413 17.90 4.66 -17.24
N ALA A 414 17.17 5.67 -17.72
CA ALA A 414 17.19 6.98 -17.08
C ALA A 414 16.49 6.90 -15.72
N PHE A 415 16.66 7.93 -14.88
CA PHE A 415 15.89 8.03 -13.65
C PHE A 415 14.39 8.02 -14.00
N PRO A 416 13.58 7.20 -13.32
CA PRO A 416 12.16 7.04 -13.65
C PRO A 416 11.39 8.34 -13.44
N ARG A 417 10.49 8.66 -14.37
CA ARG A 417 9.58 9.81 -14.24
C ARG A 417 8.33 9.41 -13.49
N LEU A 418 7.87 10.28 -12.61
CA LEU A 418 6.59 10.13 -11.92
C LEU A 418 5.44 10.38 -12.91
N ASP A 419 4.51 9.43 -13.01
CA ASP A 419 3.28 9.60 -13.78
C ASP A 419 2.27 10.40 -12.95
N GLU A 420 2.16 11.69 -13.27
CA GLU A 420 1.16 12.60 -12.69
C GLU A 420 -0.11 12.71 -13.55
N ALA A 421 -0.14 12.05 -14.72
CA ALA A 421 -1.25 12.11 -15.67
C ALA A 421 -2.31 11.03 -15.40
N LYS A 422 -1.91 9.88 -14.86
CA LYS A 422 -2.84 8.79 -14.50
C LYS A 422 -3.34 8.95 -13.06
N PRO A 423 -4.66 8.97 -12.84
CA PRO A 423 -5.21 8.96 -11.49
C PRO A 423 -4.78 7.73 -10.69
N SER A 424 -4.39 7.93 -9.44
CA SER A 424 -4.04 6.86 -8.50
C SER A 424 -4.87 6.97 -7.21
N LEU A 425 -4.95 5.88 -6.44
CA LEU A 425 -5.51 5.90 -5.07
C LEU A 425 -4.40 5.94 -4.01
N GLY A 426 -3.20 6.37 -4.37
CA GLY A 426 -2.01 6.31 -3.51
C GLY A 426 -0.80 7.05 -4.11
N PRO A 427 0.42 6.54 -3.92
CA PRO A 427 1.60 7.11 -4.58
C PRO A 427 1.50 6.93 -6.11
N GLY A 428 2.06 7.88 -6.85
CA GLY A 428 2.17 7.86 -8.30
C GLY A 428 3.13 6.79 -8.77
N ARG A 429 2.84 6.25 -9.95
CA ARG A 429 3.59 5.15 -10.55
C ARG A 429 4.65 5.75 -11.46
N THR A 430 5.55 4.92 -11.97
CA THR A 430 6.46 5.36 -13.03
C THR A 430 5.70 5.52 -14.34
N MET A 431 6.20 6.36 -15.24
CA MET A 431 5.74 6.38 -16.63
C MET A 431 5.94 5.00 -17.27
N ASP A 432 5.03 4.61 -18.18
CA ASP A 432 5.09 3.30 -18.83
C ASP A 432 6.46 3.07 -19.52
N GLY A 433 7.16 2.00 -19.14
CA GLY A 433 8.48 1.65 -19.67
C GLY A 433 9.66 2.20 -18.86
N ASP A 434 9.43 3.20 -18.00
CA ASP A 434 10.43 3.68 -17.05
C ASP A 434 10.58 2.64 -15.93
N ASP A 435 11.82 2.25 -15.67
CA ASP A 435 12.25 1.41 -14.54
C ASP A 435 13.69 1.81 -14.21
N GLN A 436 14.18 1.48 -13.03
CA GLN A 436 15.58 1.65 -12.67
C GLN A 436 16.26 0.28 -12.65
N ILE A 437 17.31 0.16 -13.46
CA ILE A 437 18.11 -1.06 -13.52
C ILE A 437 19.27 -0.92 -12.54
N LEU A 438 19.43 -1.91 -11.66
CA LEU A 438 20.47 -1.90 -10.64
C LEU A 438 21.42 -3.07 -10.83
N LYS A 439 22.72 -2.80 -10.72
CA LYS A 439 23.76 -3.81 -10.49
C LYS A 439 23.88 -4.00 -8.98
N MET A 440 23.70 -5.24 -8.53
CA MET A 440 23.70 -5.62 -7.12
C MET A 440 24.85 -6.59 -6.84
N THR A 441 25.59 -6.34 -5.76
CA THR A 441 26.66 -7.21 -5.24
C THR A 441 26.48 -7.45 -3.75
N ARG A 442 26.96 -8.59 -3.23
CA ARG A 442 27.04 -8.80 -1.78
C ARG A 442 27.94 -7.72 -1.17
N ARG A 443 27.47 -7.05 -0.12
CA ARG A 443 28.25 -6.07 0.61
C ARG A 443 29.35 -6.77 1.39
N LYS A 444 30.56 -6.21 1.37
CA LYS A 444 31.64 -6.63 2.28
C LYS A 444 31.39 -5.96 3.62
N MET A 445 31.16 -6.75 4.66
CA MET A 445 30.93 -6.26 6.03
C MET A 445 32.22 -5.86 6.70
#